data_AF-A0A2S9F4B3-F1
#
_entry.id   AF-A0A2S9F4B3-F1
#
_cell.length_a   1.000
_cell.length_b   1.000
_cell.length_c   1.000
_cell.angle_alpha   90.00
_cell.angle_beta   90.00
_cell.angle_gamma   90.00
#
_symmetry.space_group_name_H-M   'P 1'
#
loop_
_entity.id
_entity.type
_entity.pdbx_description
1 polymer ?
#
loop_
_entity_poly.entity_id
_entity_poly.type
_entity_poly.pdbx_seq_one_letter_code
_entity_poly.pdbx_strand_id
1 'polypeptide(L)'
;MSRIISVDSPPGVPTPGGTVVAEYDVPADAWYFEAGGSATVPLSVLIEILLQPCGWLSSYNGFAANRPDDVVFRNLDGTDVVLHKPAVTGTLRVKSSLSRFAEGAGSTIVFFDVVCTQGDDVVMTMKTAFGFFSPEALKNQVGLRVKPGALEALSASAPVSLPYAEISGAPTLAAGRLQVIDRVNFWPGGGEAGLGRLVAEYDVHPEAWFFKAHFFQDPVQPGSLGLEAMQQAARAASRLAGLAGEGSAFEPVAVGQTFSWKFRGQVVPTNTRTRSEIEIVSATTDDRGVLIVFKGAFWVDDLCIYSTDTMGVRVI
;
A
#
# COMPACT_ATOMS: atom_id res chain seq x y z
N MET A 1 -1.42 12.18 -10.68
CA MET A 1 -0.88 13.56 -10.74
C MET A 1 -1.55 14.30 -11.89
N SER A 2 -2.13 15.47 -11.65
CA SER A 2 -2.81 16.29 -12.68
C SER A 2 -1.88 17.32 -13.31
N ARG A 3 -0.95 17.89 -12.53
CA ARG A 3 -0.06 18.97 -12.96
C ARG A 3 1.16 19.12 -12.04
N ILE A 4 2.27 19.58 -12.60
CA ILE A 4 3.45 20.06 -11.84
C ILE A 4 3.29 21.56 -11.63
N ILE A 5 3.49 22.02 -10.40
CA ILE A 5 3.39 23.44 -10.01
C ILE A 5 4.77 24.09 -10.01
N SER A 6 5.75 23.42 -9.42
CA SER A 6 7.13 23.90 -9.39
C SER A 6 8.11 22.75 -9.23
N VAL A 7 9.33 22.98 -9.68
CA VAL A 7 10.49 22.13 -9.41
C VAL A 7 11.66 23.05 -9.06
N ASP A 8 12.39 22.69 -8.00
CA ASP A 8 13.54 23.43 -7.50
C ASP A 8 14.78 22.53 -7.56
N SER A 9 15.14 22.17 -8.78
CA SER A 9 16.41 21.50 -9.12
C SER A 9 16.70 21.64 -10.62
N PRO A 10 17.96 21.59 -11.05
CA PRO A 10 18.30 21.55 -12.47
C PRO A 10 17.84 20.23 -13.12
N PRO A 11 17.38 20.26 -14.39
CA PRO A 11 17.05 19.04 -15.12
C PRO A 11 18.30 18.19 -15.36
N GLY A 12 18.15 16.87 -15.25
CA GLY A 12 19.22 15.90 -15.48
C GLY A 12 20.29 15.83 -14.37
N VAL A 13 20.15 16.60 -13.29
CA VAL A 13 21.13 16.64 -12.20
C VAL A 13 20.52 16.10 -10.89
N PRO A 14 21.00 14.95 -10.37
CA PRO A 14 20.67 14.48 -9.03
C PRO A 14 20.99 15.53 -7.97
N THR A 15 19.95 16.10 -7.35
CA THR A 15 20.11 17.24 -6.43
C THR A 15 19.46 16.91 -5.07
N PRO A 16 20.22 16.42 -4.08
CA PRO A 16 19.75 16.30 -2.70
C PRO A 16 19.23 17.64 -2.17
N GLY A 17 18.08 17.61 -1.49
CA GLY A 17 17.32 18.78 -1.09
C GLY A 17 16.42 19.36 -2.18
N GLY A 18 16.59 18.97 -3.45
CA GLY A 18 15.74 19.40 -4.56
C GLY A 18 14.30 18.95 -4.36
N THR A 19 13.35 19.81 -4.75
CA THR A 19 11.92 19.57 -4.51
C THR A 19 11.07 19.67 -5.76
N VAL A 20 9.95 18.95 -5.76
CA VAL A 20 8.86 19.15 -6.71
C VAL A 20 7.57 19.38 -5.93
N VAL A 21 6.74 20.31 -6.41
CA VAL A 21 5.36 20.48 -5.96
C VAL A 21 4.45 20.09 -7.12
N ALA A 22 3.55 19.16 -6.87
CA ALA A 22 2.57 18.69 -7.83
C ALA A 22 1.17 18.76 -7.23
N GLU A 23 0.18 18.81 -8.10
CA GLU A 23 -1.22 18.76 -7.71
C GLU A 23 -1.93 17.59 -8.38
N TYR A 24 -2.92 17.05 -7.68
CA TYR A 24 -3.86 16.07 -8.19
C TYR A 24 -5.27 16.47 -7.79
N ASP A 25 -6.16 16.52 -8.76
CA ASP A 25 -7.58 16.79 -8.52
C ASP A 25 -8.31 15.47 -8.40
N VAL A 26 -8.79 15.20 -7.19
CA VAL A 26 -9.64 14.07 -6.86
C VAL A 26 -11.03 14.35 -7.45
N PRO A 27 -11.46 13.64 -8.51
CA PRO A 27 -12.76 13.86 -9.14
C PRO A 27 -13.91 13.51 -8.19
N ALA A 28 -15.04 14.20 -8.28
CA ALA A 28 -16.21 13.92 -7.43
C ALA A 28 -16.87 12.57 -7.75
N ASP A 29 -16.78 12.15 -9.01
CA ASP A 29 -17.35 10.92 -9.58
C ASP A 29 -16.31 9.79 -9.70
N ALA A 30 -15.22 9.88 -8.94
CA ALA A 30 -14.18 8.88 -8.99
C ALA A 30 -14.70 7.50 -8.57
N TRP A 31 -14.50 6.51 -9.42
CA TRP A 31 -15.04 5.15 -9.26
C TRP A 31 -14.69 4.47 -7.94
N TYR A 32 -13.57 4.86 -7.31
CA TYR A 32 -13.12 4.27 -6.06
C TYR A 32 -13.97 4.69 -4.85
N PHE A 33 -14.75 5.77 -4.95
CA PHE A 33 -15.70 6.13 -3.89
C PHE A 33 -16.87 5.17 -3.83
N GLU A 34 -17.47 4.86 -4.99
CA GLU A 34 -18.52 3.84 -5.11
C GLU A 34 -17.98 2.46 -4.73
N ALA A 35 -16.84 2.06 -5.31
CA ALA A 35 -16.22 0.76 -5.04
C ALA A 35 -15.80 0.58 -3.57
N GLY A 36 -15.44 1.66 -2.88
CA GLY A 36 -15.05 1.63 -1.47
C GLY A 36 -16.19 1.88 -0.50
N GLY A 37 -17.38 2.26 -0.98
CA GLY A 37 -18.50 2.67 -0.13
C GLY A 37 -18.19 3.87 0.77
N SER A 38 -17.27 4.76 0.36
CA SER A 38 -16.78 5.88 1.17
C SER A 38 -16.50 7.12 0.33
N ALA A 39 -16.67 8.31 0.90
CA ALA A 39 -16.30 9.59 0.28
C ALA A 39 -14.81 9.95 0.42
N THR A 40 -14.02 9.07 1.02
CA THR A 40 -12.59 9.26 1.25
C THR A 40 -11.76 8.48 0.23
N VAL A 41 -10.65 9.05 -0.22
CA VAL A 41 -9.71 8.36 -1.14
C VAL A 41 -9.12 7.12 -0.43
N PRO A 42 -9.23 5.91 -0.99
CA PRO A 42 -8.66 4.70 -0.40
C PRO A 42 -7.14 4.75 -0.28
N LEU A 43 -6.56 3.95 0.62
CA LEU A 43 -5.13 3.96 0.92
C LEU A 43 -4.30 3.69 -0.34
N SER A 44 -4.66 2.67 -1.12
CA SER A 44 -3.98 2.33 -2.37
C SER A 44 -3.89 3.52 -3.33
N VAL A 45 -5.02 4.15 -3.59
CA VAL A 45 -5.12 5.31 -4.51
C VAL A 45 -4.36 6.51 -3.94
N LEU A 46 -4.49 6.79 -2.64
CA LEU A 46 -3.81 7.90 -2.00
C LEU A 46 -2.29 7.74 -2.09
N ILE A 47 -1.76 6.55 -1.77
CA ILE A 47 -0.33 6.26 -1.91
C ILE A 47 0.11 6.48 -3.36
N GLU A 48 -0.61 5.96 -4.36
CA GLU A 48 -0.26 6.21 -5.76
C GLU A 48 -0.25 7.70 -6.10
N ILE A 49 -1.23 8.50 -5.64
CA ILE A 49 -1.23 9.94 -5.85
C ILE A 49 0.03 10.60 -5.29
N LEU A 50 0.45 10.21 -4.07
CA LEU A 50 1.59 10.81 -3.36
C LEU A 50 2.95 10.34 -3.89
N LEU A 51 3.00 9.16 -4.50
CA LEU A 51 4.23 8.56 -5.01
C LEU A 51 4.60 9.00 -6.44
N GLN A 52 3.62 9.44 -7.24
CA GLN A 52 3.85 9.89 -8.61
C GLN A 52 4.84 11.06 -8.74
N PRO A 53 4.79 12.11 -7.88
CA PRO A 53 5.78 13.19 -7.95
C PRO A 53 7.20 12.73 -7.62
N CYS A 54 7.39 11.70 -6.81
CA CYS A 54 8.71 11.11 -6.53
C CYS A 54 9.28 10.45 -7.79
N GLY A 55 8.48 9.67 -8.51
CA GLY A 55 8.88 9.10 -9.81
C GLY A 55 9.18 10.17 -10.84
N TRP A 56 8.33 11.20 -10.93
CA TRP A 56 8.56 12.34 -11.83
C TRP A 56 9.87 13.08 -11.50
N LEU A 57 10.10 13.43 -10.24
CA LEU A 57 11.32 14.14 -9.82
C LEU A 57 12.57 13.29 -10.06
N SER A 58 12.48 11.97 -9.82
CA SER A 58 13.59 11.05 -10.10
C SER A 58 13.97 11.06 -11.59
N SER A 59 12.98 10.98 -12.47
CA SER A 59 13.20 11.04 -13.92
C SER A 59 13.71 12.42 -14.35
N TYR A 60 13.14 13.49 -13.81
CA TYR A 60 13.58 14.87 -14.07
C TYR A 60 15.04 15.10 -13.64
N ASN A 61 15.48 14.52 -12.52
CA ASN A 61 16.87 14.57 -12.06
C ASN A 61 17.80 13.58 -12.81
N GLY A 62 17.31 12.86 -13.81
CA GLY A 62 18.14 12.05 -14.70
C GLY A 62 18.46 10.63 -14.23
N PHE A 63 17.84 10.12 -13.15
CA PHE A 63 18.14 8.75 -12.69
C PHE A 63 17.76 7.67 -13.72
N ALA A 64 16.75 7.92 -14.55
CA ALA A 64 16.46 7.09 -15.71
C ALA A 64 17.18 7.62 -16.96
N ALA A 65 17.03 8.92 -17.25
CA ALA A 65 17.46 9.50 -18.53
C ALA A 65 18.98 9.52 -18.77
N ASN A 66 19.79 9.52 -17.71
CA ASN A 66 21.25 9.55 -17.84
C ASN A 66 21.88 8.15 -17.98
N ARG A 67 21.06 7.10 -18.06
CA ARG A 67 21.56 5.73 -18.17
C ARG A 67 21.70 5.29 -19.63
N PRO A 68 22.75 4.51 -19.94
CA PRO A 68 22.93 3.94 -21.28
C PRO A 68 21.95 2.80 -21.59
N ASP A 69 21.47 2.11 -20.55
CA ASP A 69 20.61 0.93 -20.64
C ASP A 69 19.25 1.20 -19.96
N ASP A 70 18.25 0.41 -20.36
CA ASP A 70 16.92 0.44 -19.77
C ASP A 70 16.94 0.08 -18.29
N VAL A 71 16.10 0.77 -17.52
CA VAL A 71 15.87 0.48 -16.11
C VAL A 71 14.39 0.37 -15.79
N VAL A 72 14.09 -0.47 -14.81
CA VAL A 72 12.75 -0.63 -14.24
C VAL A 72 12.67 0.11 -12.91
N PHE A 73 11.52 0.77 -12.69
CA PHE A 73 11.27 1.59 -11.52
C PHE A 73 10.35 0.85 -10.53
N ARG A 74 10.73 0.78 -9.26
CA ARG A 74 9.94 0.13 -8.21
C ARG A 74 9.92 0.98 -6.94
N ASN A 75 8.75 1.09 -6.32
CA ASN A 75 8.68 1.54 -4.92
C ASN A 75 9.28 0.46 -4.01
N LEU A 76 9.98 0.86 -2.96
CA LEU A 76 10.69 -0.04 -2.06
C LEU A 76 10.17 0.06 -0.63
N ASP A 77 10.36 1.20 0.02
CA ASP A 77 10.09 1.34 1.45
C ASP A 77 9.26 2.57 1.72
N GLY A 78 8.46 2.52 2.79
CA GLY A 78 7.80 3.67 3.38
C GLY A 78 7.97 3.64 4.89
N THR A 79 8.40 4.76 5.47
CA THR A 79 8.58 4.91 6.92
C THR A 79 8.00 6.24 7.39
N ASP A 80 7.70 6.34 8.68
CA ASP A 80 7.08 7.53 9.27
C ASP A 80 5.80 7.94 8.52
N VAL A 81 5.02 6.95 8.09
CA VAL A 81 3.81 7.17 7.30
C VAL A 81 2.68 7.48 8.26
N VAL A 82 2.08 8.66 8.11
CA VAL A 82 1.00 9.12 8.97
C VAL A 82 -0.09 9.75 8.11
N LEU A 83 -1.31 9.20 8.18
CA LEU A 83 -2.51 9.90 7.73
C LEU A 83 -2.95 10.86 8.84
N HIS A 84 -2.95 12.16 8.57
CA HIS A 84 -3.36 13.22 9.50
C HIS A 84 -4.83 13.57 9.37
N LYS A 85 -5.37 13.50 8.14
CA LYS A 85 -6.81 13.57 7.87
C LYS A 85 -7.15 12.78 6.60
N PRO A 86 -8.38 12.26 6.45
CA PRO A 86 -8.80 11.63 5.21
C PRO A 86 -8.74 12.60 4.01
N ALA A 87 -8.23 12.12 2.88
CA ALA A 87 -8.32 12.84 1.61
C ALA A 87 -9.73 12.67 1.02
N VAL A 88 -10.30 13.75 0.48
CA VAL A 88 -11.63 13.77 -0.15
C VAL A 88 -11.56 14.44 -1.53
N THR A 89 -12.69 14.53 -2.23
CA THR A 89 -12.83 15.29 -3.49
C THR A 89 -12.21 16.68 -3.42
N GLY A 90 -11.58 17.12 -4.50
CA GLY A 90 -10.88 18.41 -4.60
C GLY A 90 -9.37 18.25 -4.83
N THR A 91 -8.63 19.34 -4.68
CA THR A 91 -7.20 19.38 -5.04
C THR A 91 -6.32 18.94 -3.87
N LEU A 92 -5.53 17.89 -4.08
CA LEU A 92 -4.41 17.51 -3.24
C LEU A 92 -3.14 18.17 -3.78
N ARG A 93 -2.36 18.81 -2.91
CA ARG A 93 -1.03 19.34 -3.23
C ARG A 93 0.03 18.51 -2.53
N VAL A 94 0.92 17.91 -3.33
CA VAL A 94 1.98 17.02 -2.89
C VAL A 94 3.34 17.69 -3.12
N LYS A 95 4.10 17.89 -2.04
CA LYS A 95 5.51 18.27 -2.10
C LYS A 95 6.36 17.03 -1.85
N SER A 96 7.23 16.71 -2.80
CA SER A 96 8.22 15.63 -2.68
C SER A 96 9.63 16.24 -2.71
N SER A 97 10.46 15.87 -1.75
CA SER A 97 11.83 16.36 -1.62
C SER A 97 12.79 15.18 -1.73
N LEU A 98 13.75 15.23 -2.65
CA LEU A 98 14.80 14.22 -2.76
C LEU A 98 15.75 14.39 -1.58
N SER A 99 15.77 13.47 -0.63
CA SER A 99 16.62 13.59 0.56
C SER A 99 18.05 13.11 0.31
N ARG A 100 18.19 11.95 -0.34
CA ARG A 100 19.47 11.36 -0.75
C ARG A 100 19.25 10.31 -1.83
N PHE A 101 20.34 9.82 -2.41
CA PHE A 101 20.34 8.62 -3.25
C PHE A 101 21.58 7.78 -2.96
N ALA A 102 21.55 6.51 -3.36
CA ALA A 102 22.66 5.58 -3.23
C ALA A 102 22.78 4.75 -4.52
N GLU A 103 23.99 4.55 -5.00
CA GLU A 103 24.27 3.79 -6.22
C GLU A 103 25.22 2.63 -5.93
N GLY A 104 24.95 1.48 -6.52
CA GLY A 104 25.79 0.29 -6.38
C GLY A 104 25.19 -0.92 -7.06
N ALA A 105 26.05 -1.84 -7.52
CA ALA A 105 25.66 -3.10 -8.15
C ALA A 105 24.59 -2.96 -9.25
N GLY A 106 24.74 -1.95 -10.12
CA GLY A 106 23.80 -1.70 -11.24
C GLY A 106 22.42 -1.17 -10.83
N SER A 107 22.27 -0.73 -9.57
CA SER A 107 21.03 -0.19 -9.03
C SER A 107 21.24 1.19 -8.44
N THR A 108 20.21 2.03 -8.49
CA THR A 108 20.17 3.31 -7.76
C THR A 108 18.91 3.35 -6.91
N ILE A 109 19.07 3.68 -5.62
CA ILE A 109 17.96 3.89 -4.70
C ILE A 109 17.87 5.37 -4.38
N VAL A 110 16.70 5.95 -4.58
CA VAL A 110 16.41 7.38 -4.35
C VAL A 110 15.41 7.49 -3.20
N PHE A 111 15.71 8.37 -2.25
CA PHE A 111 14.95 8.54 -1.01
C PHE A 111 14.26 9.90 -0.99
N PHE A 112 13.03 9.93 -0.48
CA PHE A 112 12.16 11.09 -0.49
C PHE A 112 11.52 11.36 0.86
N ASP A 113 11.34 12.63 1.17
CA ASP A 113 10.37 13.10 2.17
C ASP A 113 9.16 13.68 1.41
N VAL A 114 7.94 13.26 1.78
CA VAL A 114 6.69 13.60 1.09
C VAL A 114 5.70 14.21 2.07
N VAL A 115 5.11 15.34 1.67
CA VAL A 115 4.03 16.01 2.41
C VAL A 115 2.87 16.26 1.44
N CYS A 116 1.70 15.76 1.78
CA CYS A 116 0.46 16.03 1.08
C CYS A 116 -0.43 16.95 1.91
N THR A 117 -1.04 17.93 1.26
CA THR A 117 -1.96 18.91 1.84
C THR A 117 -3.24 18.98 1.02
N GLN A 118 -4.34 19.37 1.67
CA GLN A 118 -5.61 19.71 1.02
C GLN A 118 -6.20 20.94 1.70
N GLY A 119 -6.17 22.07 1.01
CA GLY A 119 -6.31 23.37 1.66
C GLY A 119 -5.11 23.66 2.56
N ASP A 120 -5.36 24.15 3.77
CA ASP A 120 -4.32 24.47 4.74
C ASP A 120 -3.91 23.29 5.62
N ASP A 121 -4.64 22.17 5.58
CA ASP A 121 -4.34 21.02 6.43
C ASP A 121 -3.44 20.00 5.73
N VAL A 122 -2.58 19.36 6.53
CA VAL A 122 -1.81 18.19 6.14
C VAL A 122 -2.73 16.97 6.06
N VAL A 123 -2.68 16.25 4.94
CA VAL A 123 -3.42 15.01 4.69
C VAL A 123 -2.57 13.81 5.10
N MET A 124 -1.35 13.72 4.56
CA MET A 124 -0.46 12.58 4.83
C MET A 124 1.00 13.01 4.69
N THR A 125 1.84 12.48 5.58
CA THR A 125 3.29 12.60 5.50
C THR A 125 3.91 11.22 5.42
N MET A 126 5.03 11.11 4.71
CA MET A 126 5.82 9.88 4.68
C MET A 126 7.26 10.14 4.28
N LYS A 127 8.15 9.21 4.63
CA LYS A 127 9.41 9.02 3.93
C LYS A 127 9.28 7.79 3.05
N THR A 128 9.85 7.83 1.85
CA THR A 128 9.77 6.68 0.93
C THR A 128 11.03 6.52 0.11
N ALA A 129 11.23 5.33 -0.44
CA ALA A 129 12.35 5.01 -1.31
C ALA A 129 11.87 4.34 -2.60
N PHE A 130 12.55 4.66 -3.70
CA PHE A 130 12.36 4.02 -4.99
C PHE A 130 13.68 3.50 -5.52
N GLY A 131 13.62 2.36 -6.19
CA GLY A 131 14.76 1.78 -6.87
C GLY A 131 14.61 1.85 -8.37
N PHE A 132 15.72 2.11 -9.02
CA PHE A 132 15.92 1.89 -10.43
C PHE A 132 16.88 0.72 -10.59
N PHE A 133 16.42 -0.33 -11.26
CA PHE A 133 17.12 -1.59 -11.41
C PHE A 133 17.36 -1.88 -12.88
N SER A 134 18.48 -2.54 -13.21
CA SER A 134 18.55 -3.24 -14.49
C SER A 134 17.52 -4.38 -14.51
N PRO A 135 17.00 -4.77 -15.69
CA PRO A 135 16.09 -5.91 -15.80
C PRO A 135 16.67 -7.21 -15.21
N GLU A 136 18.00 -7.39 -15.28
CA GLU A 136 18.69 -8.54 -14.67
C GLU A 136 18.66 -8.50 -13.14
N ALA A 137 18.92 -7.34 -12.53
CA ALA A 137 18.86 -7.17 -11.07
C ALA A 137 17.45 -7.46 -10.53
N LEU A 138 16.40 -7.26 -11.33
CA LEU A 138 15.02 -7.54 -10.94
C LEU A 138 14.63 -9.03 -11.05
N LYS A 139 15.33 -9.85 -11.84
CA LYS A 139 14.94 -11.27 -12.03
C LYS A 139 15.10 -12.12 -10.77
N ASN A 140 16.04 -11.78 -9.90
CA ASN A 140 16.40 -12.58 -8.73
C ASN A 140 15.84 -11.98 -7.43
N GLN A 141 14.50 -11.94 -7.32
CA GLN A 141 13.84 -11.47 -6.10
C GLN A 141 13.80 -12.58 -5.05
N VAL A 142 14.51 -12.35 -3.95
CA VAL A 142 14.58 -13.29 -2.81
C VAL A 142 13.46 -13.06 -1.78
N GLY A 143 12.65 -12.01 -1.94
CA GLY A 143 11.59 -11.66 -1.01
C GLY A 143 12.10 -11.12 0.33
N LEU A 144 11.18 -11.07 1.29
CA LEU A 144 11.45 -10.76 2.69
C LEU A 144 11.80 -12.04 3.45
N ARG A 145 12.63 -11.90 4.49
CA ARG A 145 12.97 -13.00 5.39
C ARG A 145 11.74 -13.40 6.20
N VAL A 146 11.47 -14.70 6.26
CA VAL A 146 10.35 -15.29 7.00
C VAL A 146 10.85 -16.27 8.06
N LYS A 147 10.03 -16.52 9.09
CA LYS A 147 10.33 -17.52 10.12
C LYS A 147 10.23 -18.93 9.52
N PRO A 148 11.02 -19.93 9.99
CA PRO A 148 10.80 -21.32 9.62
C PRO A 148 9.35 -21.75 9.92
N GLY A 149 8.73 -22.53 9.03
CA GLY A 149 7.33 -22.94 9.19
C GLY A 149 6.29 -21.94 8.69
N ALA A 150 6.69 -20.80 8.12
CA ALA A 150 5.76 -19.74 7.73
C ALA A 150 4.81 -20.17 6.59
N LEU A 151 5.30 -20.92 5.59
CA LEU A 151 4.45 -21.40 4.49
C LEU A 151 3.44 -22.45 4.94
N GLU A 152 3.87 -23.32 5.84
CA GLU A 152 3.02 -24.32 6.48
C GLU A 152 1.92 -23.65 7.31
N ALA A 153 2.27 -22.64 8.12
CA ALA A 153 1.32 -21.86 8.90
C ALA A 153 0.37 -21.01 8.02
N LEU A 154 0.86 -20.52 6.87
CA LEU A 154 0.08 -19.79 5.89
C LEU A 154 -0.97 -20.67 5.19
N SER A 155 -0.69 -21.97 5.09
CA SER A 155 -1.53 -22.96 4.40
C SER A 155 -2.33 -23.85 5.36
N ALA A 156 -2.25 -23.59 6.67
CA ALA A 156 -2.96 -24.34 7.69
C ALA A 156 -4.49 -24.15 7.57
N SER A 157 -5.24 -25.17 7.99
CA SER A 157 -6.71 -25.06 8.06
C SER A 157 -7.13 -24.08 9.15
N ALA A 158 -8.00 -23.14 8.82
CA ALA A 158 -8.55 -22.17 9.76
C ALA A 158 -9.87 -22.65 10.38
N PRO A 159 -10.13 -22.34 11.66
CA PRO A 159 -11.44 -22.57 12.27
C PRO A 159 -12.59 -21.86 11.55
N VAL A 160 -12.29 -20.72 10.92
CA VAL A 160 -13.26 -19.92 10.17
C VAL A 160 -12.69 -19.72 8.77
N SER A 161 -13.42 -20.18 7.74
CA SER A 161 -13.06 -20.01 6.33
C SER A 161 -14.32 -19.67 5.55
N LEU A 162 -14.32 -18.54 4.85
CA LEU A 162 -15.48 -18.04 4.12
C LEU A 162 -15.08 -17.18 2.92
N PRO A 163 -15.92 -17.13 1.87
CA PRO A 163 -15.81 -16.12 0.82
C PRO A 163 -15.88 -14.70 1.40
N TYR A 164 -15.13 -13.77 0.80
CA TYR A 164 -15.07 -12.37 1.27
C TYR A 164 -16.46 -11.69 1.23
N ALA A 165 -17.27 -12.04 0.22
CA ALA A 165 -18.63 -11.54 0.06
C ALA A 165 -19.62 -12.02 1.12
N GLU A 166 -19.29 -13.07 1.88
CA GLU A 166 -20.17 -13.65 2.91
C GLU A 166 -19.90 -13.10 4.31
N ILE A 167 -18.93 -12.19 4.47
CA ILE A 167 -18.70 -11.50 5.74
C ILE A 167 -19.92 -10.61 6.03
N SER A 168 -20.74 -10.99 7.01
CA SER A 168 -22.00 -10.31 7.33
C SER A 168 -21.80 -8.89 7.92
N GLY A 169 -22.80 -8.02 7.71
CA GLY A 169 -22.80 -6.64 8.25
C GLY A 169 -21.85 -5.68 7.53
N ALA A 170 -21.57 -5.91 6.24
CA ALA A 170 -20.48 -5.36 5.46
C ALA A 170 -20.86 -4.28 4.40
N PRO A 171 -21.51 -3.16 4.75
CA PRO A 171 -21.73 -2.09 3.77
C PRO A 171 -20.43 -1.34 3.38
N THR A 172 -19.27 -1.72 3.91
CA THR A 172 -17.99 -1.00 3.73
C THR A 172 -16.81 -1.90 3.34
N LEU A 173 -17.06 -3.12 2.85
CA LEU A 173 -16.01 -3.93 2.23
C LEU A 173 -15.85 -3.48 0.78
N ALA A 174 -14.59 -3.37 0.33
CA ALA A 174 -14.29 -2.91 -1.01
C ALA A 174 -14.86 -3.90 -2.04
N ALA A 175 -15.49 -3.38 -3.08
CA ALA A 175 -16.12 -4.13 -4.14
C ALA A 175 -15.54 -3.76 -5.52
N GLY A 176 -15.86 -4.58 -6.52
CA GLY A 176 -15.49 -4.31 -7.91
C GLY A 176 -13.98 -4.12 -8.08
N ARG A 177 -13.57 -2.98 -8.63
CA ARG A 177 -12.15 -2.70 -8.93
C ARG A 177 -11.25 -2.50 -7.70
N LEU A 178 -11.81 -2.22 -6.51
CA LEU A 178 -11.03 -2.13 -5.27
C LEU A 178 -10.99 -3.44 -4.50
N GLN A 179 -11.79 -4.44 -4.86
CA GLN A 179 -11.75 -5.74 -4.22
C GLN A 179 -10.47 -6.46 -4.62
N VAL A 180 -9.60 -6.71 -3.64
CA VAL A 180 -8.31 -7.40 -3.80
C VAL A 180 -8.19 -8.59 -2.86
N ILE A 181 -9.35 -9.16 -2.48
CA ILE A 181 -9.53 -10.35 -1.66
C ILE A 181 -10.75 -11.12 -2.18
N ASP A 182 -10.62 -12.44 -2.32
CA ASP A 182 -11.72 -13.34 -2.70
C ASP A 182 -12.28 -14.10 -1.49
N ARG A 183 -11.42 -14.42 -0.52
CA ARG A 183 -11.74 -15.28 0.63
C ARG A 183 -10.81 -15.03 1.80
N VAL A 184 -11.28 -15.41 2.97
CA VAL A 184 -10.57 -15.22 4.24
C VAL A 184 -10.53 -16.49 5.06
N ASN A 185 -9.40 -16.70 5.73
CA ASN A 185 -9.15 -17.77 6.69
C ASN A 185 -8.76 -17.12 8.02
N PHE A 186 -9.52 -17.35 9.09
CA PHE A 186 -9.39 -16.64 10.36
C PHE A 186 -9.20 -17.57 11.56
N TRP A 187 -8.25 -17.21 12.42
CA TRP A 187 -7.95 -17.85 13.70
C TRP A 187 -8.20 -16.84 14.82
N PRO A 188 -9.35 -16.93 15.55
CA PRO A 188 -9.71 -15.95 16.58
C PRO A 188 -8.66 -15.77 17.68
N GLY A 189 -8.02 -16.86 18.13
CA GLY A 189 -6.94 -16.84 19.12
C GLY A 189 -5.54 -16.87 18.51
N GLY A 190 -5.40 -16.63 17.19
CA GLY A 190 -4.12 -16.62 16.49
C GLY A 190 -3.36 -15.31 16.65
N GLY A 191 -2.10 -15.30 16.18
CA GLY A 191 -1.19 -14.16 16.28
C GLY A 191 -0.45 -14.11 17.63
N GLU A 192 0.66 -13.38 17.70
CA GLU A 192 1.49 -13.32 18.92
C GLU A 192 0.72 -12.76 20.15
N ALA A 193 -0.22 -11.84 19.93
CA ALA A 193 -1.05 -11.26 20.99
C ALA A 193 -2.32 -12.09 21.32
N GLY A 194 -2.61 -13.14 20.54
CA GLY A 194 -3.83 -13.94 20.70
C GLY A 194 -5.14 -13.21 20.41
N LEU A 195 -5.07 -12.05 19.73
CA LEU A 195 -6.23 -11.20 19.40
C LEU A 195 -6.85 -11.51 18.04
N GLY A 196 -6.21 -12.36 17.24
CA GLY A 196 -6.70 -12.76 15.93
C GLY A 196 -5.60 -12.74 14.87
N ARG A 197 -5.58 -13.77 14.03
CA ARG A 197 -4.79 -13.85 12.80
C ARG A 197 -5.71 -14.15 11.63
N LEU A 198 -5.50 -13.46 10.51
CA LEU A 198 -6.27 -13.68 9.28
C LEU A 198 -5.32 -13.83 8.10
N VAL A 199 -5.63 -14.78 7.22
CA VAL A 199 -5.01 -14.91 5.89
C VAL A 199 -6.11 -14.70 4.86
N ALA A 200 -6.03 -13.59 4.14
CA ALA A 200 -6.88 -13.29 3.00
C ALA A 200 -6.19 -13.73 1.71
N GLU A 201 -6.96 -14.17 0.72
CA GLU A 201 -6.42 -14.73 -0.52
C GLU A 201 -7.09 -14.08 -1.71
N TYR A 202 -6.33 -13.86 -2.78
CA TYR A 202 -6.81 -13.32 -4.05
C TYR A 202 -6.16 -14.07 -5.22
N ASP A 203 -6.96 -14.58 -6.14
CA ASP A 203 -6.51 -15.22 -7.36
C ASP A 203 -5.98 -14.16 -8.33
N VAL A 204 -4.78 -14.37 -8.87
CA VAL A 204 -4.16 -13.40 -9.77
C VAL A 204 -4.78 -13.55 -11.15
N HIS A 205 -5.45 -12.48 -11.58
CA HIS A 205 -6.08 -12.38 -12.88
C HIS A 205 -5.18 -11.58 -13.84
N PRO A 206 -4.59 -12.19 -14.89
CA PRO A 206 -3.74 -11.50 -15.86
C PRO A 206 -4.44 -10.29 -16.53
N GLU A 207 -5.75 -10.34 -16.66
CA GLU A 207 -6.61 -9.32 -17.26
C GLU A 207 -7.01 -8.19 -16.30
N ALA A 208 -6.62 -8.29 -15.02
CA ALA A 208 -6.95 -7.31 -13.99
C ALA A 208 -6.58 -5.89 -14.44
N TRP A 209 -7.44 -4.94 -14.11
CA TRP A 209 -7.36 -3.56 -14.61
C TRP A 209 -6.00 -2.91 -14.32
N PHE A 210 -5.40 -3.22 -13.17
CA PHE A 210 -4.15 -2.62 -12.74
C PHE A 210 -2.94 -3.07 -13.58
N PHE A 211 -2.91 -4.30 -14.10
CA PHE A 211 -1.82 -4.75 -14.98
C PHE A 211 -1.81 -3.98 -16.32
N LYS A 212 -2.98 -3.56 -16.79
CA LYS A 212 -3.10 -2.72 -17.99
C LYS A 212 -2.68 -1.27 -17.74
N ALA A 213 -2.82 -0.80 -16.49
CA ALA A 213 -2.55 0.57 -16.10
C ALA A 213 -1.14 0.79 -15.51
N HIS A 214 -0.46 -0.28 -15.08
CA HIS A 214 0.74 -0.19 -14.26
C HIS A 214 1.69 -1.38 -14.56
N PHE A 215 2.70 -1.22 -15.42
CA PHE A 215 2.97 -0.13 -16.34
C PHE A 215 2.83 -0.58 -17.79
N PHE A 216 2.77 0.39 -18.71
CA PHE A 216 2.89 0.09 -20.13
C PHE A 216 4.23 -0.62 -20.39
N GLN A 217 4.17 -1.82 -20.98
CA GLN A 217 5.32 -2.72 -21.25
C GLN A 217 6.03 -3.34 -20.02
N ASP A 218 5.60 -3.03 -18.81
CA ASP A 218 6.12 -3.62 -17.57
C ASP A 218 4.97 -3.87 -16.56
N PRO A 219 4.05 -4.80 -16.88
CA PRO A 219 2.85 -5.03 -16.09
C PRO A 219 3.21 -5.63 -14.72
N VAL A 220 2.82 -4.92 -13.66
CA VAL A 220 3.10 -5.28 -12.27
C VAL A 220 2.01 -4.73 -11.36
N GLN A 221 1.54 -5.52 -10.38
CA GLN A 221 0.59 -4.99 -9.41
C GLN A 221 1.22 -3.83 -8.63
N PRO A 222 0.54 -2.67 -8.50
CA PRO A 222 0.97 -1.62 -7.59
C PRO A 222 1.12 -2.17 -6.17
N GLY A 223 2.28 -1.95 -5.52
CA GLY A 223 2.50 -2.41 -4.14
C GLY A 223 1.50 -1.80 -3.14
N SER A 224 0.97 -0.63 -3.46
CA SER A 224 -0.12 0.04 -2.75
C SER A 224 -1.41 -0.79 -2.69
N LEU A 225 -1.72 -1.62 -3.69
CA LEU A 225 -2.83 -2.58 -3.64
C LEU A 225 -2.53 -3.75 -2.69
N GLY A 226 -1.27 -4.14 -2.50
CA GLY A 226 -0.88 -5.11 -1.48
C GLY A 226 -1.11 -4.57 -0.05
N LEU A 227 -0.83 -3.27 0.17
CA LEU A 227 -1.16 -2.59 1.43
C LEU A 227 -2.68 -2.49 1.64
N GLU A 228 -3.43 -2.20 0.57
CA GLU A 228 -4.90 -2.19 0.60
C GLU A 228 -5.48 -3.57 0.93
N ALA A 229 -4.92 -4.65 0.37
CA ALA A 229 -5.33 -6.01 0.69
C ALA A 229 -5.11 -6.33 2.18
N MET A 230 -3.98 -5.91 2.76
CA MET A 230 -3.74 -6.06 4.20
C MET A 230 -4.70 -5.20 5.05
N GLN A 231 -5.06 -3.99 4.60
CA GLN A 231 -6.09 -3.16 5.25
C GLN A 231 -7.47 -3.83 5.21
N GLN A 232 -7.90 -4.33 4.05
CA GLN A 232 -9.17 -5.06 3.91
C GLN A 232 -9.19 -6.34 4.76
N ALA A 233 -8.07 -7.07 4.81
CA ALA A 233 -7.88 -8.23 5.67
C ALA A 233 -8.01 -7.86 7.16
N ALA A 234 -7.43 -6.75 7.59
CA ALA A 234 -7.53 -6.27 8.97
C ALA A 234 -8.96 -5.85 9.34
N ARG A 235 -9.70 -5.19 8.43
CA ARG A 235 -11.13 -4.88 8.64
C ARG A 235 -11.97 -6.15 8.78
N ALA A 236 -11.72 -7.16 7.93
CA ALA A 236 -12.36 -8.47 8.02
C ALA A 236 -12.04 -9.16 9.36
N ALA A 237 -10.77 -9.17 9.78
CA ALA A 237 -10.34 -9.76 11.05
C ALA A 237 -10.99 -9.06 12.24
N SER A 238 -11.08 -7.73 12.20
CA SER A 238 -11.74 -6.92 13.25
C SER A 238 -13.20 -7.32 13.43
N ARG A 239 -13.91 -7.61 12.34
CA ARG A 239 -15.30 -8.10 12.39
C ARG A 239 -15.39 -9.51 12.95
N LEU A 240 -14.59 -10.43 12.40
CA LEU A 240 -14.62 -11.84 12.82
C LEU A 240 -14.14 -12.02 14.27
N ALA A 241 -13.30 -11.13 14.77
CA ALA A 241 -12.87 -11.08 16.18
C ALA A 241 -13.94 -10.47 17.11
N GLY A 242 -15.03 -9.91 16.59
CA GLY A 242 -16.04 -9.20 17.37
C GLY A 242 -15.59 -7.83 17.87
N LEU A 243 -14.50 -7.28 17.34
CA LEU A 243 -14.00 -5.93 17.66
C LEU A 243 -14.75 -4.82 16.92
N ALA A 244 -15.49 -5.18 15.86
CA ALA A 244 -16.37 -4.29 15.13
C ALA A 244 -17.77 -4.91 15.04
N GLY A 245 -18.79 -4.16 15.48
CA GLY A 245 -20.19 -4.59 15.43
C GLY A 245 -20.81 -4.44 14.05
N GLU A 246 -21.99 -5.03 13.86
CA GLU A 246 -22.79 -4.84 12.65
C GLU A 246 -23.09 -3.35 12.40
N GLY A 247 -22.95 -2.90 11.16
CA GLY A 247 -23.17 -1.50 10.79
C GLY A 247 -22.07 -0.52 11.18
N SER A 248 -21.00 -0.95 11.88
CA SER A 248 -19.85 -0.06 12.12
C SER A 248 -19.24 0.40 10.80
N ALA A 249 -18.62 1.58 10.78
CA ALA A 249 -17.80 2.00 9.65
C ALA A 249 -16.32 1.86 10.01
N PHE A 250 -15.47 2.01 9.00
CA PHE A 250 -14.02 2.00 9.18
C PHE A 250 -13.43 3.25 8.57
N GLU A 251 -12.42 3.80 9.24
CA GLU A 251 -11.51 4.71 8.56
C GLU A 251 -10.74 3.95 7.45
N PRO A 252 -10.39 4.60 6.31
CA PRO A 252 -9.60 3.96 5.26
C PRO A 252 -8.23 3.47 5.75
N VAL A 253 -7.59 4.28 6.58
CA VAL A 253 -6.43 3.95 7.41
C VAL A 253 -6.57 4.78 8.68
N ALA A 254 -6.16 4.23 9.83
CA ALA A 254 -6.36 4.90 11.10
C ALA A 254 -5.64 6.27 11.16
N VAL A 255 -6.40 7.33 11.40
CA VAL A 255 -5.89 8.70 11.50
C VAL A 255 -4.99 8.85 12.74
N GLY A 256 -3.78 9.34 12.50
CA GLY A 256 -2.74 9.55 13.51
C GLY A 256 -1.94 8.29 13.87
N GLN A 257 -2.25 7.13 13.31
CA GLN A 257 -1.44 5.92 13.51
C GLN A 257 -0.25 5.92 12.55
N THR A 258 0.96 5.92 13.11
CA THR A 258 2.19 5.78 12.32
C THR A 258 2.40 4.33 11.91
N PHE A 259 2.75 4.12 10.63
CA PHE A 259 3.09 2.79 10.12
C PHE A 259 4.25 2.84 9.13
N SER A 260 4.71 1.66 8.71
CA SER A 260 5.76 1.51 7.71
C SER A 260 5.48 0.34 6.79
N TRP A 261 6.07 0.33 5.60
CA TRP A 261 6.06 -0.82 4.70
C TRP A 261 7.44 -1.10 4.10
N LYS A 262 7.62 -2.34 3.62
CA LYS A 262 8.75 -2.79 2.82
C LYS A 262 8.28 -3.63 1.66
N PHE A 263 8.88 -3.42 0.48
CA PHE A 263 8.63 -4.17 -0.74
C PHE A 263 9.93 -4.81 -1.26
N ARG A 264 9.96 -6.15 -1.35
CA ARG A 264 11.11 -6.94 -1.82
C ARG A 264 10.74 -7.99 -2.86
N GLY A 265 9.63 -7.77 -3.55
CA GLY A 265 9.24 -8.56 -4.70
C GLY A 265 8.12 -7.90 -5.48
N GLN A 266 7.51 -8.65 -6.39
CA GLN A 266 6.46 -8.14 -7.26
C GLN A 266 5.44 -9.21 -7.62
N VAL A 267 4.22 -8.77 -7.90
CA VAL A 267 3.18 -9.61 -8.52
C VAL A 267 3.11 -9.25 -9.99
N VAL A 268 3.32 -10.25 -10.84
CA VAL A 268 3.23 -10.16 -12.30
C VAL A 268 2.07 -11.00 -12.83
N PRO A 269 1.63 -10.79 -14.09
CA PRO A 269 0.48 -11.51 -14.65
C PRO A 269 0.60 -13.04 -14.69
N THR A 270 1.82 -13.59 -14.59
CA THR A 270 2.04 -15.05 -14.59
C THR A 270 1.97 -15.69 -13.20
N ASN A 271 1.89 -14.89 -12.13
CA ASN A 271 1.65 -15.42 -10.80
C ASN A 271 0.25 -16.00 -10.69
N THR A 272 0.03 -16.87 -9.71
CA THR A 272 -1.26 -17.55 -9.56
C THR A 272 -2.11 -16.95 -8.46
N ARG A 273 -1.46 -16.54 -7.35
CA ARG A 273 -2.20 -16.20 -6.15
C ARG A 273 -1.44 -15.23 -5.27
N THR A 274 -2.18 -14.38 -4.57
CA THR A 274 -1.64 -13.58 -3.47
C THR A 274 -2.30 -13.94 -2.15
N ARG A 275 -1.54 -13.81 -1.06
CA ARG A 275 -2.04 -14.04 0.31
C ARG A 275 -1.63 -12.87 1.19
N SER A 276 -2.62 -12.21 1.80
CA SER A 276 -2.43 -11.14 2.78
C SER A 276 -2.63 -11.70 4.18
N GLU A 277 -1.54 -11.96 4.87
CA GLU A 277 -1.54 -12.36 6.27
C GLU A 277 -1.49 -11.13 7.17
N ILE A 278 -2.39 -11.07 8.15
CA ILE A 278 -2.36 -10.07 9.21
C ILE A 278 -2.46 -10.74 10.57
N GLU A 279 -1.83 -10.14 11.58
CA GLU A 279 -2.07 -10.44 12.99
C GLU A 279 -2.44 -9.15 13.74
N ILE A 280 -3.47 -9.23 14.57
CA ILE A 280 -3.88 -8.12 15.43
C ILE A 280 -2.90 -8.05 16.60
N VAL A 281 -2.25 -6.90 16.76
CA VAL A 281 -1.24 -6.65 17.80
C VAL A 281 -1.88 -5.98 19.00
N SER A 282 -2.81 -5.06 18.79
CA SER A 282 -3.55 -4.41 19.87
C SER A 282 -4.92 -3.92 19.40
N ALA A 283 -5.85 -3.81 20.35
CA ALA A 283 -7.15 -3.16 20.17
C ALA A 283 -7.38 -2.23 21.37
N THR A 284 -7.50 -0.93 21.12
CA THR A 284 -7.66 0.09 22.16
C THR A 284 -8.88 0.95 21.86
N THR A 285 -9.71 1.20 22.87
CA THR A 285 -10.88 2.08 22.73
C THR A 285 -10.55 3.47 23.23
N ASP A 286 -10.86 4.48 22.43
CA ASP A 286 -10.80 5.90 22.79
C ASP A 286 -12.12 6.61 22.40
N ASP A 287 -12.16 7.93 22.54
CA ASP A 287 -13.30 8.78 22.18
C ASP A 287 -13.60 8.80 20.67
N ARG A 288 -12.67 8.34 19.83
CA ARG A 288 -12.82 8.21 18.37
C ARG A 288 -13.19 6.79 17.93
N GLY A 289 -13.44 5.86 18.87
CA GLY A 289 -13.80 4.48 18.58
C GLY A 289 -12.70 3.47 18.90
N VAL A 290 -12.67 2.34 18.18
CA VAL A 290 -11.73 1.24 18.46
C VAL A 290 -10.57 1.29 17.47
N LEU A 291 -9.37 1.60 17.95
CA LEU A 291 -8.12 1.51 17.19
C LEU A 291 -7.57 0.09 17.27
N ILE A 292 -7.44 -0.54 16.11
CA ILE A 292 -6.89 -1.88 15.94
C ILE A 292 -5.57 -1.72 15.19
N VAL A 293 -4.47 -2.11 15.82
CA VAL A 293 -3.13 -2.08 15.22
C VAL A 293 -2.74 -3.49 14.83
N PHE A 294 -2.22 -3.67 13.61
CA PHE A 294 -1.84 -4.95 13.07
C PHE A 294 -0.46 -4.93 12.41
N LYS A 295 0.15 -6.10 12.34
CA LYS A 295 1.29 -6.40 11.44
C LYS A 295 0.77 -7.17 10.25
N GLY A 296 1.38 -6.97 9.10
CA GLY A 296 0.99 -7.66 7.88
C GLY A 296 2.17 -8.19 7.08
N ALA A 297 1.97 -9.32 6.43
CA ALA A 297 2.86 -9.91 5.44
C ALA A 297 2.05 -10.22 4.17
N PHE A 298 2.59 -9.85 3.02
CA PHE A 298 1.95 -10.10 1.72
C PHE A 298 2.82 -11.06 0.91
N TRP A 299 2.18 -12.11 0.42
CA TRP A 299 2.80 -13.20 -0.29
C TRP A 299 2.27 -13.27 -1.71
N VAL A 300 3.15 -13.61 -2.65
CA VAL A 300 2.78 -14.02 -4.01
C VAL A 300 3.28 -15.43 -4.24
N ASP A 301 2.37 -16.32 -4.61
CA ASP A 301 2.59 -17.76 -4.56
C ASP A 301 3.24 -18.09 -3.19
N ASP A 302 4.45 -18.65 -3.15
CA ASP A 302 5.17 -19.00 -1.92
C ASP A 302 6.25 -17.98 -1.47
N LEU A 303 6.30 -16.80 -2.08
CA LEU A 303 7.29 -15.76 -1.76
C LEU A 303 6.66 -14.63 -0.95
N CYS A 304 7.17 -14.38 0.26
CA CYS A 304 6.81 -13.18 1.02
C CYS A 304 7.48 -11.97 0.40
N ILE A 305 6.71 -11.03 -0.11
CA ILE A 305 7.23 -9.89 -0.88
C ILE A 305 7.02 -8.56 -0.16
N TYR A 306 5.93 -8.39 0.59
CA TYR A 306 5.65 -7.14 1.31
C TYR A 306 5.47 -7.38 2.80
N SER A 307 5.78 -6.36 3.59
CA SER A 307 5.41 -6.31 5.01
C SER A 307 4.94 -4.93 5.38
N THR A 308 4.01 -4.85 6.31
CA THR A 308 3.65 -3.61 7.00
C THR A 308 3.77 -3.81 8.50
N ASP A 309 4.25 -2.78 9.21
CA ASP A 309 4.34 -2.78 10.67
C ASP A 309 3.55 -1.61 11.25
N THR A 310 2.90 -1.88 12.38
CA THR A 310 2.06 -0.94 13.15
C THR A 310 0.99 -0.21 12.34
N MET A 311 0.45 -0.84 11.29
CA MET A 311 -0.64 -0.27 10.50
C MET A 311 -1.96 -0.35 11.27
N GLY A 312 -2.78 0.69 11.17
CA GLY A 312 -4.02 0.80 11.95
C GLY A 312 -5.27 0.73 11.09
N VAL A 313 -6.30 0.10 11.65
CA VAL A 313 -7.71 0.22 11.28
C VAL A 313 -8.45 0.84 12.45
N ARG A 314 -9.34 1.80 12.19
CA ARG A 314 -10.21 2.36 13.23
C ARG A 314 -11.66 2.04 12.92
N VAL A 315 -12.35 1.47 13.90
CA VAL A 315 -13.80 1.23 13.89
C VAL A 315 -14.48 2.48 14.45
N ILE A 316 -15.46 3.01 13.71
CA ILE A 316 -16.27 4.18 14.07
C ILE A 316 -17.77 3.88 14.01
#